data_AF-A0A167U6Y7-F1
#
_entry.id   AF-A0A167U6Y7-F1
#
_cell.length_a   1.000
_cell.length_b   1.000
_cell.length_c   1.000
_cell.angle_alpha   90.00
_cell.angle_beta   90.00
_cell.angle_gamma   90.00
#
_symmetry.space_group_name_H-M   'P 1'
#
loop_
_entity.id
_entity.type
_entity.pdbx_description
1 polymer ?
#
loop_
_entity_poly.entity_id
_entity_poly.type
_entity_poly.pdbx_seq_one_letter_code
_entity_poly.pdbx_strand_id
1 'polypeptide(L)'
;MMAKSRKEKEVFNTGDLQIDSQLNEKYNFDDFIIGDSNQSARSAGFFVSCKQGEKLFNPLFIYGESGLGKTHLAHAIGNETKKRFPEKNVLCITTDYFCQQYKNSVENNCEDNFITWFELVDVLILEDIQLLSG
;
A
#
# COMPACT_ATOMS: atom_id res chain seq x y z
N MET A 1 29.25 -6.31 -3.55
CA MET A 1 27.84 -6.53 -3.94
C MET A 1 27.11 -7.27 -2.80
N MET A 2 26.98 -6.66 -1.62
CA MET A 2 26.46 -7.33 -0.40
C MET A 2 25.57 -6.43 0.49
N ALA A 3 25.08 -5.29 -0.02
CA ALA A 3 24.30 -4.34 0.79
C ALA A 3 22.79 -4.33 0.52
N LYS A 4 22.30 -5.01 -0.53
CA LYS A 4 20.86 -5.00 -0.88
C LYS A 4 20.01 -6.04 -0.14
N SER A 5 20.61 -7.14 0.34
CA SER A 5 19.88 -8.27 0.95
C SER A 5 19.39 -8.03 2.39
N ARG A 6 19.92 -7.03 3.11
CA ARG A 6 19.63 -6.86 4.54
C ARG A 6 18.31 -6.13 4.83
N LYS A 7 17.89 -5.19 3.98
CA LYS A 7 16.64 -4.44 4.16
C LYS A 7 15.38 -5.25 3.88
N GLU A 8 15.44 -6.21 2.95
CA GLU A 8 14.26 -7.01 2.56
C GLU A 8 13.83 -7.99 3.66
N LYS A 9 14.75 -8.44 4.51
CA LYS A 9 14.45 -9.32 5.65
C LYS A 9 13.79 -8.60 6.84
N GLU A 10 13.83 -7.27 6.89
CA GLU A 10 13.33 -6.51 8.05
C GLU A 10 11.82 -6.24 7.99
N VAL A 11 11.18 -6.30 6.80
CA VAL A 11 9.75 -5.95 6.66
C VAL A 11 8.81 -7.05 7.21
N PHE A 12 9.24 -8.31 7.19
CA PHE A 12 8.43 -9.47 7.62
C PHE A 12 9.07 -10.21 8.80
N ASN A 13 9.63 -9.46 9.74
CA ASN A 13 10.15 -10.06 10.96
C ASN A 13 8.96 -10.40 11.87
N THR A 14 8.56 -11.67 11.92
CA THR A 14 7.44 -12.17 12.73
C THR A 14 7.58 -11.95 14.24
N GLY A 15 8.73 -11.44 14.71
CA GLY A 15 8.98 -11.08 16.10
C GLY A 15 8.58 -9.64 16.49
N ASP A 16 8.46 -8.73 15.51
CA ASP A 16 8.09 -7.33 15.75
C ASP A 16 6.70 -7.09 15.15
N LEU A 17 5.69 -6.94 16.00
CA LEU A 17 4.28 -6.74 15.62
C LEU A 17 3.99 -5.40 14.92
N GLN A 18 5.00 -4.61 14.58
CA GLN A 18 4.84 -3.26 14.06
C GLN A 18 5.04 -3.23 12.55
N ILE A 19 3.95 -3.09 11.80
CA ILE A 19 3.98 -2.93 10.34
C ILE A 19 4.43 -1.50 10.02
N ASP A 20 5.62 -1.37 9.41
CA ASP A 20 6.04 -0.11 8.80
C ASP A 20 5.22 0.13 7.53
N SER A 21 4.52 1.26 7.52
CA SER A 21 3.57 1.58 6.46
C SER A 21 4.18 1.81 5.08
N GLN A 22 5.48 2.09 5.00
CA GLN A 22 6.16 2.45 3.74
C GLN A 22 5.51 3.66 3.03
N LEU A 23 4.79 4.51 3.76
CA LEU A 23 4.15 5.70 3.22
C LEU A 23 5.17 6.84 3.04
N ASN A 24 5.05 7.57 1.94
CA ASN A 24 5.76 8.83 1.78
C ASN A 24 4.94 9.97 2.42
N GLU A 25 5.38 10.46 3.57
CA GLU A 25 4.71 11.54 4.34
C GLU A 25 4.55 12.85 3.56
N LYS A 26 5.28 13.05 2.45
CA LYS A 26 5.14 14.23 1.60
C LYS A 26 3.92 14.19 0.67
N TYR A 27 3.31 13.03 0.51
CA TYR A 27 2.16 12.87 -0.39
C TYR A 27 0.87 12.88 0.41
N ASN A 28 0.26 14.06 0.51
CA ASN A 28 -0.98 14.30 1.25
C ASN A 28 -2.08 14.82 0.32
N PHE A 29 -3.33 14.72 0.75
CA PHE A 29 -4.48 15.27 0.01
C PHE A 29 -4.45 16.80 -0.10
N ASP A 30 -3.84 17.46 0.89
CA ASP A 30 -3.70 18.92 0.94
C ASP A 30 -2.77 19.43 -0.18
N ASP A 31 -1.74 18.65 -0.51
CA ASP A 31 -0.75 18.96 -1.56
C ASP A 31 -1.13 18.36 -2.94
N PHE A 32 -2.24 17.62 -3.03
CA PHE A 32 -2.70 17.02 -4.28
C PHE A 32 -3.57 17.99 -5.07
N ILE A 33 -3.02 18.51 -6.18
CA ILE A 33 -3.70 19.48 -7.05
C ILE A 33 -4.92 18.84 -7.74
N ILE A 34 -6.07 19.49 -7.59
CA ILE A 34 -7.36 19.02 -8.12
C ILE A 34 -7.62 19.63 -9.49
N GLY A 35 -8.11 18.81 -10.41
CA GLY A 35 -8.71 19.24 -11.66
C GLY A 35 -9.78 18.25 -12.12
N ASP A 36 -10.51 18.60 -13.19
CA ASP A 36 -11.62 17.78 -13.70
C ASP A 36 -11.23 16.33 -14.00
N SER A 37 -9.97 16.10 -14.41
CA SER A 37 -9.45 14.78 -14.75
C SER A 37 -9.15 13.88 -13.54
N ASN A 38 -8.98 14.44 -12.34
CA ASN A 38 -8.55 13.69 -11.15
C ASN A 38 -9.49 13.83 -9.94
N GLN A 39 -10.48 14.73 -10.02
CA GLN A 39 -11.40 15.01 -8.92
C GLN A 39 -12.16 13.78 -8.45
N SER A 40 -12.64 12.94 -9.38
CA SER A 40 -13.39 11.71 -9.05
C SER A 40 -12.51 10.71 -8.30
N ALA A 41 -11.30 10.44 -8.79
CA ALA A 41 -10.36 9.52 -8.15
C ALA A 41 -9.94 10.03 -6.77
N ARG A 42 -9.65 11.32 -6.64
CA ARG A 42 -9.34 11.96 -5.35
C ARG A 42 -10.48 11.83 -4.36
N SER A 43 -11.71 12.10 -4.80
CA SER A 43 -12.90 12.04 -3.93
C SER A 43 -13.20 10.62 -3.46
N ALA A 44 -13.08 9.63 -4.35
CA ALA A 44 -13.20 8.21 -4.00
C ALA A 44 -12.10 7.80 -3.01
N GLY A 45 -10.85 8.18 -3.25
CA GLY A 45 -9.73 7.93 -2.34
C GLY A 45 -9.94 8.54 -0.96
N PHE A 46 -10.39 9.79 -0.89
CA PHE A 46 -10.68 10.46 0.37
C PHE A 46 -11.84 9.82 1.11
N PHE A 47 -12.87 9.33 0.40
CA PHE A 47 -13.95 8.58 1.02
C PHE A 47 -13.43 7.28 1.65
N VAL A 48 -12.62 6.50 0.91
CA VAL A 48 -12.01 5.26 1.41
C VAL A 48 -11.16 5.52 2.65
N SER A 49 -10.34 6.57 2.67
CA SER A 49 -9.53 6.91 3.85
C SER A 49 -10.36 7.31 5.07
N CYS A 50 -11.57 7.83 4.88
CA CYS A 50 -12.49 8.18 5.96
C CYS A 50 -13.32 7.01 6.49
N LYS A 51 -13.54 5.97 5.68
CA LYS A 51 -14.53 4.91 5.91
C LYS A 51 -13.91 3.51 5.83
N GLN A 52 -12.89 3.28 6.65
CA GLN A 52 -12.21 1.98 6.70
C GLN A 52 -13.16 0.86 7.13
N GLY A 53 -13.17 -0.23 6.37
CA GLY A 53 -14.03 -1.40 6.62
C GLY A 53 -15.43 -1.34 5.99
N GLU A 54 -15.83 -0.21 5.38
CA GLU A 54 -17.03 -0.19 4.53
C GLU A 54 -16.73 -0.90 3.18
N LYS A 55 -17.69 -1.67 2.66
CA LYS A 55 -17.52 -2.38 1.37
C LYS A 55 -17.50 -1.44 0.16
N LEU A 56 -17.92 -0.19 0.34
CA LEU A 56 -18.01 0.76 -0.76
C LEU A 56 -16.59 1.16 -1.21
N PHE A 57 -16.28 0.91 -2.48
CA PHE A 57 -14.94 1.09 -3.07
C PHE A 57 -13.84 0.19 -2.48
N ASN A 58 -14.17 -1.02 -1.98
CA ASN A 58 -13.18 -2.05 -1.69
C ASN A 58 -13.29 -3.21 -2.72
N PRO A 59 -12.33 -3.37 -3.64
CA PRO A 59 -11.11 -2.57 -3.80
C PRO A 59 -11.34 -1.23 -4.52
N LEU A 60 -10.48 -0.26 -4.25
CA LEU A 60 -10.38 0.98 -5.02
C LEU A 60 -9.25 0.83 -6.05
N PHE A 61 -9.60 0.88 -7.33
CA PHE A 61 -8.63 0.75 -8.42
C PHE A 61 -8.43 2.09 -9.14
N ILE A 62 -7.21 2.64 -9.07
CA ILE A 62 -6.84 3.91 -9.71
C ILE A 62 -5.90 3.61 -10.88
N TYR A 63 -6.28 4.04 -12.07
CA TYR A 63 -5.49 3.85 -13.29
C TYR A 63 -5.42 5.15 -14.12
N GLY A 64 -4.43 5.20 -15.01
CA GLY A 64 -4.14 6.36 -15.85
C GLY A 64 -2.69 6.33 -16.33
N GLU A 65 -2.36 7.19 -17.28
CA GLU A 65 -1.00 7.32 -17.81
C GLU A 65 0.03 7.70 -16.72
N SER A 66 1.31 7.54 -17.06
CA SER A 66 2.41 7.93 -16.17
C SER A 66 2.36 9.45 -15.88
N GLY A 67 2.74 9.85 -14.67
CA GLY A 67 2.80 11.25 -14.27
C GLY A 67 1.47 11.91 -13.88
N LEU A 68 0.33 11.21 -13.89
CA LEU A 68 -0.97 11.76 -13.49
C LEU A 68 -1.26 11.76 -11.97
N GLY A 69 -0.24 11.49 -11.14
CA GLY A 69 -0.37 11.56 -9.68
C GLY A 69 -0.95 10.31 -9.01
N LYS A 70 -1.00 9.15 -9.68
CA LYS A 70 -1.50 7.89 -9.11
C LYS A 70 -0.81 7.52 -7.78
N THR A 71 0.53 7.51 -7.79
CA THR A 71 1.35 7.24 -6.60
C THR A 71 1.13 8.26 -5.50
N HIS A 72 1.09 9.56 -5.82
CA HIS A 72 0.76 10.60 -4.83
C HIS A 72 -0.59 10.31 -4.19
N LEU A 73 -1.62 10.07 -4.99
CA LEU A 73 -2.96 9.81 -4.49
C LEU A 73 -3.01 8.53 -3.63
N ALA A 74 -2.35 7.46 -4.03
CA ALA A 74 -2.25 6.22 -3.26
C ALA A 74 -1.65 6.48 -1.86
N HIS A 75 -0.50 7.16 -1.79
CA HIS A 75 0.11 7.52 -0.52
C HIS A 75 -0.75 8.50 0.29
N ALA A 76 -1.44 9.46 -0.35
CA ALA A 76 -2.33 10.38 0.33
C ALA A 76 -3.51 9.68 1.01
N ILE A 77 -4.06 8.63 0.38
CA ILE A 77 -5.08 7.76 0.99
C ILE A 77 -4.54 7.09 2.24
N GLY A 78 -3.32 6.52 2.17
CA GLY A 78 -2.67 5.86 3.30
C GLY A 78 -2.35 6.84 4.45
N ASN A 79 -1.77 7.99 4.14
CA ASN A 79 -1.43 9.03 5.13
C ASN A 79 -2.69 9.56 5.84
N GLU A 80 -3.74 9.87 5.08
CA GLU A 80 -5.01 10.33 5.67
C GLU A 80 -5.67 9.24 6.51
N THR A 81 -5.53 7.97 6.11
CA THR A 81 -5.99 6.83 6.91
C THR A 81 -5.24 6.76 8.24
N LYS A 82 -3.90 6.80 8.24
CA LYS A 82 -3.09 6.79 9.47
C LYS A 82 -3.35 7.99 10.36
N LYS A 83 -3.61 9.16 9.77
CA LYS A 83 -3.97 10.37 10.50
C LYS A 83 -5.31 10.23 11.24
N ARG A 84 -6.28 9.56 10.63
CA ARG A 84 -7.63 9.36 11.21
C ARG A 84 -7.71 8.17 12.16
N PHE A 85 -6.98 7.11 11.84
CA PHE A 85 -6.99 5.83 12.54
C PHE A 85 -5.54 5.42 12.84
N PRO A 86 -4.89 6.06 13.85
CA PRO A 86 -3.48 5.82 14.16
C PRO A 86 -3.15 4.37 14.53
N GLU A 87 -4.14 3.62 15.02
CA GLU A 87 -4.05 2.21 15.39
C GLU A 87 -4.07 1.26 14.20
N LYS A 88 -4.51 1.72 13.02
CA LYS A 88 -4.63 0.86 11.84
C LYS A 88 -3.27 0.56 11.22
N ASN A 89 -3.09 -0.70 10.83
CA ASN A 89 -1.95 -1.18 10.08
C ASN A 89 -2.17 -0.88 8.59
N VAL A 90 -1.53 0.18 8.10
CA VAL A 90 -1.54 0.55 6.69
C VAL A 90 -0.23 0.11 6.08
N LEU A 91 -0.25 -0.51 4.90
CA LEU A 91 0.95 -0.92 4.17
C LEU A 91 0.85 -0.48 2.70
N CYS A 92 1.86 0.25 2.23
CA CYS A 92 1.97 0.70 0.85
C CYS A 92 3.22 0.13 0.19
N ILE A 93 3.06 -0.84 -0.71
CA ILE A 93 4.17 -1.53 -1.36
C ILE A 93 3.97 -1.64 -2.86
N THR A 94 5.07 -1.83 -3.59
CA THR A 94 4.98 -2.16 -5.02
C THR A 94 4.50 -3.59 -5.19
N THR A 95 3.83 -3.85 -6.30
CA THR A 95 3.36 -5.20 -6.64
C THR A 95 4.52 -6.17 -6.88
N ASP A 96 5.65 -5.69 -7.43
CA ASP A 96 6.88 -6.49 -7.57
C ASP A 96 7.42 -6.94 -6.20
N TYR A 97 7.46 -6.03 -5.22
CA TYR A 97 7.87 -6.39 -3.86
C TYR A 97 6.93 -7.43 -3.25
N PHE A 98 5.61 -7.23 -3.34
CA PHE A 98 4.63 -8.22 -2.89
C PHE A 98 4.90 -9.62 -3.50
N CYS A 99 5.12 -9.67 -4.82
CA CYS A 99 5.41 -10.93 -5.52
C CYS A 99 6.72 -11.58 -5.07
N GLN A 100 7.77 -10.80 -4.83
CA GLN A 100 9.04 -11.32 -4.32
C GLN A 100 8.87 -11.92 -2.93
N GLN A 101 8.09 -11.28 -2.06
CA GLN A 101 7.83 -11.78 -0.71
C GLN A 101 7.00 -13.06 -0.73
N TYR A 102 6.00 -13.13 -1.61
CA TYR A 102 5.26 -14.36 -1.84
C TYR A 102 6.16 -15.49 -2.35
N LYS A 103 6.99 -15.23 -3.38
CA LYS A 103 7.97 -16.20 -3.91
C LYS A 103 8.92 -16.71 -2.83
N ASN A 104 9.48 -15.80 -2.03
CA ASN A 104 10.36 -16.15 -0.91
C ASN A 104 9.61 -17.02 0.11
N SER A 105 8.34 -16.75 0.41
CA SER A 105 7.56 -17.57 1.35
C SER A 105 7.39 -19.00 0.84
N VAL A 106 7.13 -19.18 -0.45
CA VAL A 106 7.00 -20.49 -1.11
C VAL A 106 8.34 -21.24 -1.10
N GLU A 107 9.44 -20.57 -1.46
CA GLU A 107 10.77 -21.19 -1.46
C GLU A 107 11.21 -21.67 -0.07
N ASN A 108 10.71 -21.03 0.99
CA ASN A 108 11.04 -21.35 2.37
C ASN A 108 9.96 -22.20 3.08
N ASN A 109 8.90 -22.64 2.39
CA ASN A 109 7.75 -23.36 2.97
C ASN A 109 7.11 -22.61 4.16
N CYS A 110 6.93 -21.30 4.00
CA CYS A 110 6.42 -20.36 5.00
C CYS A 110 5.20 -19.57 4.49
N GLU A 111 4.44 -20.12 3.55
CA GLU A 111 3.28 -19.47 2.93
C GLU A 111 2.21 -19.09 3.96
N ASP A 112 1.96 -19.95 4.94
CA ASP A 112 1.00 -19.69 6.03
C ASP A 112 1.40 -18.45 6.85
N ASN A 113 2.71 -18.25 7.07
CA ASN A 113 3.23 -17.07 7.78
C ASN A 113 3.03 -15.81 6.93
N PHE A 114 3.24 -15.89 5.62
CA PHE A 114 2.99 -14.78 4.71
C PHE A 114 1.51 -14.37 4.74
N ILE A 115 0.60 -15.34 4.63
CA ILE A 115 -0.85 -15.08 4.66
C ILE A 115 -1.23 -14.46 6.01
N THR A 116 -0.84 -15.10 7.12
CA THR A 116 -1.16 -14.63 8.48
C THR A 116 -0.64 -13.20 8.74
N TRP A 117 0.55 -12.87 8.23
CA TRP A 117 1.09 -11.52 8.38
C TRP A 117 0.29 -10.49 7.57
N PHE A 118 -0.08 -10.81 6.31
CA PHE A 118 -0.90 -9.91 5.49
C PHE A 118 -2.33 -9.77 6.01
N GLU A 119 -2.86 -10.75 6.75
CA GLU A 119 -4.15 -10.62 7.47
C GLU A 119 -4.09 -9.57 8.61
N LEU A 120 -2.91 -9.22 9.12
CA LEU A 120 -2.74 -8.14 10.10
C LEU A 120 -2.82 -6.74 9.48
N VAL A 121 -2.75 -6.64 8.14
CA VAL A 121 -2.81 -5.38 7.41
C VAL A 121 -4.27 -4.96 7.26
N ASP A 122 -4.67 -3.88 7.93
CA ASP A 122 -6.01 -3.31 7.79
C ASP A 122 -6.23 -2.67 6.42
N VAL A 123 -5.18 -2.04 5.86
CA VAL A 123 -5.23 -1.33 4.57
C VAL A 123 -4.00 -1.65 3.75
N LEU A 124 -4.20 -2.40 2.68
CA LEU A 124 -3.16 -2.74 1.71
C LEU A 124 -3.28 -1.85 0.47
N ILE A 125 -2.21 -1.13 0.16
CA ILE A 125 -2.07 -0.32 -1.05
C ILE A 125 -0.98 -0.97 -1.90
N LEU A 126 -1.37 -1.41 -3.10
CA LEU A 126 -0.47 -2.00 -4.09
C LEU A 126 -0.22 -1.03 -5.24
N GLU A 127 1.03 -0.63 -5.40
CA GLU A 127 1.47 0.19 -6.54
C GLU A 127 1.89 -0.66 -7.74
N ASP A 128 1.82 -0.08 -8.93
CA ASP A 128 2.32 -0.68 -10.18
C ASP A 128 1.80 -2.10 -10.46
N ILE A 129 0.49 -2.29 -10.29
CA ILE A 129 -0.20 -3.57 -10.55
C ILE A 129 0.03 -4.12 -11.96
N GLN A 130 0.34 -3.26 -12.93
CA GLN A 130 0.70 -3.65 -14.30
C GLN A 130 1.94 -4.55 -14.37
N LEU A 131 2.77 -4.59 -13.33
CA LEU A 131 3.93 -5.47 -13.25
C LEU A 131 3.55 -6.95 -13.06
N LEU A 132 2.27 -7.29 -12.81
CA LEU A 132 1.80 -8.68 -12.72
C LEU A 132 1.64 -9.38 -14.06
N SER A 133 1.45 -8.64 -15.16
CA SER A 133 1.14 -9.24 -16.47
C SER A 133 2.37 -9.68 -17.27
N GLY A 134 3.51 -9.89 -16.59
CA GLY A 134 4.80 -10.27 -17.17
C GLY A 134 5.10 -11.75 -17.03
#